data_AF-A0A6G4CQC1-F1
#
_entry.id   AF-A0A6G4CQC1-F1
#
_cell.length_a   1.000
_cell.length_b   1.000
_cell.length_c   1.000
_cell.angle_alpha   90.00
_cell.angle_beta   90.00
_cell.angle_gamma   90.00
#
_symmetry.space_group_name_H-M   'P 1'
#
loop_
_entity.id
_entity.type
_entity.pdbx_description
1 polymer ?
#
loop_
_entity_poly.entity_id
_entity_poly.type
_entity_poly.pdbx_seq_one_letter_code
_entity_poly.pdbx_strand_id
1 'polypeptide(L)'
;MDYDKKSFREKLELIEVPEEVDLVIDKAIKRAKNRHKNNFLKATGVLTAMFTLFVFLNKTSPVFAEYVSDTSQGVKNLISHFRDKGIDNAIENGYVQGTDKNKNDFSKSVEDKGLTVNIDQFAISGNQIVMGYTVKADSKYNDWEDINYYSFQIIDDKGRILVDNRDWDDIEKDLAKKNVTFNDHVVYNCLHYMDVDKGSFKKSRVKKGIFQFTGNKTKIAEIPDSITIKFYDFYDNTIQPDMYKKMKFFDRLFHKAPKVINGNWILNIKVDDKFKNAKEINYIKDTDIDENSSINIEYVNLYPTVTNAKFLVPINMSVNGVYLEDDNGNKYECGTRESRPVENSNFCEETATFESPYFEKISKLYLVIKGKEDNKEKDFKIALKKK
;
A
#
# COMPACT_ATOMS: atom_id res chain seq x y z
N MET A 1 20.86 6.52 11.79
CA MET A 1 19.66 6.14 12.57
C MET A 1 20.15 5.28 13.72
N ASP A 2 20.37 5.90 14.88
CA ASP A 2 20.83 5.19 16.07
C ASP A 2 19.60 4.47 16.65
N TYR A 3 19.50 3.16 16.40
CA TYR A 3 18.42 2.36 16.94
C TYR A 3 18.52 2.40 18.47
N ASP A 4 17.46 2.87 19.12
CA ASP A 4 17.37 2.93 20.58
C ASP A 4 17.47 1.51 21.17
N LYS A 5 18.70 1.13 21.51
CA LYS A 5 19.09 -0.18 22.04
C LYS A 5 18.30 -0.54 23.30
N LYS A 6 17.76 0.46 24.02
CA LYS A 6 17.02 0.24 25.26
C LYS A 6 15.63 -0.32 24.99
N SER A 7 14.92 0.26 24.02
CA SER A 7 13.61 -0.24 23.53
C SER A 7 13.71 -1.67 22.96
N PHE A 8 14.84 -2.00 22.33
CA PHE A 8 15.07 -3.33 21.77
C PHE A 8 15.39 -4.39 22.84
N ARG A 9 16.07 -3.99 23.92
CA ARG A 9 16.44 -4.86 25.04
C ARG A 9 15.25 -5.20 25.94
N GLU A 10 14.39 -4.23 26.22
CA GLU A 10 13.14 -4.44 26.97
C GLU A 10 12.17 -5.40 26.23
N LYS A 11 12.20 -5.40 24.89
CA LYS A 11 11.43 -6.36 24.06
C LYS A 11 12.02 -7.77 24.03
N LEU A 12 13.32 -7.93 24.31
CA LEU A 12 14.00 -9.23 24.40
C LEU A 12 13.76 -9.92 25.75
N GLU A 13 13.63 -9.15 26.84
CA GLU A 13 13.39 -9.67 28.20
C GLU A 13 11.94 -10.11 28.44
N LEU A 14 11.00 -9.66 27.60
CA LEU A 14 9.58 -10.07 27.61
C LEU A 14 9.31 -11.39 26.85
N ILE A 15 10.35 -12.01 26.29
CA ILE A 15 10.24 -13.33 25.66
C ILE A 15 10.29 -14.37 26.78
N GLU A 16 9.13 -14.90 27.19
CA GLU A 16 9.07 -16.09 28.03
C GLU A 16 9.83 -17.23 27.34
N VAL A 17 10.83 -17.78 28.03
CA VAL A 17 11.53 -18.99 27.59
C VAL A 17 10.52 -20.14 27.67
N PRO A 18 10.14 -20.77 26.54
CA PRO A 18 9.14 -21.83 26.57
C PRO A 18 9.68 -23.07 27.29
N GLU A 19 8.80 -23.81 27.97
CA GLU A 19 9.00 -25.14 28.59
C GLU A 19 9.56 -26.22 27.62
N GLU A 20 9.86 -25.86 26.38
CA GLU A 20 10.37 -26.73 25.33
C GLU A 20 11.82 -27.17 25.53
N VAL A 21 12.58 -26.53 26.42
CA VAL A 21 13.91 -27.01 26.84
C VAL A 21 13.80 -28.27 27.72
N ASP A 22 12.76 -28.38 28.56
CA ASP A 22 12.47 -29.58 29.33
C ASP A 22 11.87 -30.71 28.46
N LEU A 23 11.12 -30.36 27.41
CA LEU A 23 10.64 -31.33 26.41
C LEU A 23 11.76 -32.00 25.62
N VAL A 24 12.93 -31.36 25.47
CA VAL A 24 14.11 -31.95 24.84
C VAL A 24 14.74 -33.01 25.75
N ILE A 25 14.71 -32.81 27.07
CA ILE A 25 15.16 -33.77 28.09
C ILE A 25 14.20 -34.97 28.17
N ASP A 26 12.88 -34.71 28.12
CA ASP A 26 11.85 -35.77 28.16
C ASP A 26 11.81 -36.59 26.84
N LYS A 27 12.11 -35.95 25.69
CA LYS A 27 12.30 -36.65 24.40
C LYS A 27 13.56 -37.52 24.37
N ALA A 28 14.63 -37.14 25.07
CA ALA A 28 15.83 -37.96 25.21
C ALA A 28 15.56 -39.22 26.07
N ILE A 29 14.75 -39.10 27.13
CA ILE A 29 14.33 -40.22 28.00
C ILE A 29 13.32 -41.14 27.28
N LYS A 30 12.38 -40.60 26.47
CA LYS A 30 11.40 -41.39 25.69
C LYS A 30 12.01 -42.16 24.51
N ARG A 31 13.07 -41.65 23.87
CA ARG A 31 13.81 -42.35 22.81
C ARG A 31 14.50 -43.64 23.29
N ALA A 32 14.80 -43.74 24.59
CA ALA A 32 15.36 -44.94 25.19
C ALA A 32 14.33 -46.07 25.45
N LYS A 33 13.01 -45.82 25.35
CA LYS A 33 11.96 -46.78 25.77
C LYS A 33 11.14 -47.48 24.67
N ASN A 34 10.94 -46.93 23.46
CA ASN A 34 9.94 -47.47 22.51
C ASN A 34 10.49 -48.02 21.18
N ARG A 35 11.43 -48.98 21.27
CA ARG A 35 11.50 -50.09 20.30
C ARG A 35 10.21 -50.92 20.42
N HIS A 36 9.17 -50.70 19.60
CA HIS A 36 8.23 -51.76 19.14
C HIS A 36 7.06 -51.23 18.25
N LYS A 37 6.97 -51.80 17.03
CA LYS A 37 5.78 -52.24 16.22
C LYS A 37 4.80 -51.25 15.52
N ASN A 38 4.95 -51.14 14.19
CA ASN A 38 4.01 -51.40 13.06
C ASN A 38 2.51 -51.00 13.09
N ASN A 39 2.02 -50.24 12.08
CA ASN A 39 1.35 -50.77 10.86
C ASN A 39 0.86 -49.67 9.86
N PHE A 40 0.67 -50.11 8.60
CA PHE A 40 0.55 -49.39 7.33
C PHE A 40 -0.90 -49.47 6.76
N LEU A 41 -1.31 -48.51 5.90
CA LEU A 41 -2.49 -48.45 5.00
C LEU A 41 -3.89 -48.01 5.54
N LYS A 42 -4.35 -46.81 5.10
CA LYS A 42 -5.54 -46.57 4.22
C LYS A 42 -5.92 -45.07 4.23
N ALA A 43 -5.64 -44.33 3.14
CA ALA A 43 -6.14 -42.96 2.96
C ALA A 43 -6.27 -42.59 1.47
N THR A 44 -7.37 -42.96 0.83
CA THR A 44 -7.76 -42.47 -0.51
C THR A 44 -9.28 -42.19 -0.66
N GLY A 45 -10.06 -42.17 0.43
CA GLY A 45 -11.52 -41.96 0.37
C GLY A 45 -12.07 -40.64 0.95
N VAL A 46 -11.24 -39.81 1.60
CA VAL A 46 -11.74 -38.70 2.46
C VAL A 46 -11.88 -37.36 1.71
N LEU A 47 -11.10 -37.12 0.65
CA LEU A 47 -11.06 -35.82 -0.04
C LEU A 47 -12.32 -35.53 -0.87
N THR A 48 -12.92 -36.54 -1.51
CA THR A 48 -14.10 -36.36 -2.36
C THR A 48 -15.39 -36.14 -1.55
N ALA A 49 -15.48 -36.74 -0.36
CA ALA A 49 -16.61 -36.56 0.54
C ALA A 49 -16.64 -35.14 1.14
N MET A 50 -15.48 -34.54 1.43
CA MET A 50 -15.38 -33.18 1.98
C MET A 50 -15.81 -32.11 0.96
N PHE A 51 -15.41 -32.24 -0.31
CA PHE A 51 -15.84 -31.31 -1.37
C PHE A 51 -17.34 -31.39 -1.65
N THR A 52 -17.91 -32.60 -1.62
CA THR A 52 -19.35 -32.79 -1.85
C THR A 52 -20.18 -32.23 -0.68
N LEU A 53 -19.69 -32.35 0.56
CA LEU A 53 -20.33 -31.77 1.75
C LEU A 53 -20.29 -30.23 1.73
N PHE A 54 -19.20 -29.63 1.23
CA PHE A 54 -19.03 -28.18 1.13
C PHE A 54 -20.03 -27.53 0.16
N VAL A 55 -20.25 -28.16 -0.99
CA VAL A 55 -21.22 -27.68 -2.00
C VAL A 55 -22.66 -27.86 -1.51
N PHE A 56 -22.94 -28.92 -0.75
CA PHE A 56 -24.28 -29.17 -0.18
C PHE A 56 -24.62 -28.19 0.95
N LEU A 57 -23.67 -27.91 1.85
CA LEU A 57 -23.86 -27.01 3.00
C LEU A 57 -24.09 -25.55 2.59
N ASN A 58 -23.53 -25.10 1.46
CA ASN A 58 -23.79 -23.78 0.87
C ASN A 58 -25.24 -23.59 0.41
N LYS A 59 -25.98 -24.66 0.12
CA LYS A 59 -27.37 -24.58 -0.38
C LYS A 59 -28.43 -24.84 0.68
N THR A 60 -28.11 -25.46 1.81
CA THR A 60 -29.13 -26.00 2.72
C THR A 60 -29.06 -25.50 4.17
N SER A 61 -28.06 -24.70 4.55
CA SER A 61 -27.95 -24.20 5.93
C SER A 61 -27.97 -22.67 5.96
N PRO A 62 -29.09 -22.05 6.39
CA PRO A 62 -29.18 -20.61 6.65
C PRO A 62 -28.13 -20.14 7.66
N VAL A 63 -27.79 -20.97 8.66
CA VAL A 63 -26.79 -20.66 9.70
C VAL A 63 -25.36 -20.68 9.15
N PHE A 64 -25.07 -21.52 8.16
CA PHE A 64 -23.75 -21.54 7.50
C PHE A 64 -23.63 -20.41 6.47
N ALA A 65 -24.71 -20.10 5.75
CA ALA A 65 -24.79 -18.89 4.93
C ALA A 65 -24.64 -17.63 5.79
N GLU A 66 -25.21 -17.62 6.99
CA GLU A 66 -25.07 -16.55 7.99
C GLU A 66 -23.63 -16.46 8.51
N TYR A 67 -22.95 -17.58 8.80
CA TYR A 67 -21.54 -17.60 9.21
C TYR A 67 -20.56 -17.14 8.10
N VAL A 68 -20.80 -17.55 6.85
CA VAL A 68 -20.05 -17.03 5.68
C VAL A 68 -20.40 -15.55 5.45
N SER A 69 -21.65 -15.15 5.69
CA SER A 69 -22.06 -13.75 5.64
C SER A 69 -21.53 -12.92 6.81
N ASP A 70 -21.24 -13.53 7.96
CA ASP A 70 -20.68 -12.89 9.16
C ASP A 70 -19.16 -12.68 9.00
N THR A 71 -18.48 -13.56 8.26
CA THR A 71 -17.14 -13.24 7.73
C THR A 71 -17.18 -12.18 6.61
N SER A 72 -18.38 -11.84 6.13
CA SER A 72 -18.66 -10.71 5.24
C SER A 72 -19.33 -9.53 5.96
N GLN A 73 -19.37 -9.50 7.31
CA GLN A 73 -19.69 -8.30 8.07
C GLN A 73 -18.85 -7.17 7.47
N GLY A 74 -19.57 -6.21 6.86
CA GLY A 74 -19.04 -5.28 5.88
C GLY A 74 -17.66 -4.80 6.29
N VAL A 75 -16.63 -5.25 5.58
CA VAL A 75 -15.32 -4.61 5.68
C VAL A 75 -15.58 -3.17 5.30
N LYS A 76 -15.65 -2.30 6.32
CA LYS A 76 -15.54 -0.86 6.18
C LYS A 76 -14.44 -0.64 5.14
N ASN A 77 -14.79 0.09 4.08
CA ASN A 77 -13.91 0.49 3.01
C ASN A 77 -12.44 0.50 3.47
N LEU A 78 -11.61 -0.47 3.06
CA LEU A 78 -10.24 -0.59 3.56
C LEU A 78 -9.50 0.74 3.38
N ILE A 79 -9.69 1.38 2.23
CA ILE A 79 -9.08 2.65 1.88
C ILE A 79 -9.50 3.80 2.83
N SER A 80 -10.62 3.74 3.55
CA SER A 80 -10.99 4.77 4.55
C SER A 80 -10.07 4.77 5.79
N HIS A 81 -9.17 3.79 5.95
CA HIS A 81 -8.20 3.79 7.04
C HIS A 81 -7.10 4.85 6.90
N PHE A 82 -6.97 5.49 5.73
CA PHE A 82 -6.12 6.68 5.58
C PHE A 82 -6.59 7.86 6.43
N ARG A 83 -7.90 7.92 6.78
CA ARG A 83 -8.53 9.08 7.45
C ARG A 83 -8.25 10.40 6.72
N ASP A 84 -8.30 10.35 5.39
CA ASP A 84 -8.10 11.47 4.47
C ASP A 84 -9.46 11.87 3.89
N LYS A 85 -9.85 13.13 4.05
CA LYS A 85 -11.17 13.63 3.62
C LYS A 85 -11.35 13.55 2.10
N GLY A 86 -10.28 13.72 1.34
CA GLY A 86 -10.30 13.59 -0.12
C GLY A 86 -10.57 12.16 -0.54
N ILE A 87 -9.98 11.19 0.15
CA ILE A 87 -10.25 9.76 -0.06
C ILE A 87 -11.68 9.41 0.33
N ASP A 88 -12.17 9.88 1.48
CA ASP A 88 -13.56 9.65 1.90
C ASP A 88 -14.56 10.26 0.90
N ASN A 89 -14.31 11.48 0.43
CA ASN A 89 -15.11 12.12 -0.62
C ASN A 89 -15.06 11.33 -1.94
N ALA A 90 -13.89 10.81 -2.34
CA ALA A 90 -13.78 9.97 -3.52
C ALA A 90 -14.61 8.69 -3.40
N ILE A 91 -14.63 8.07 -2.22
CA ILE A 91 -15.46 6.89 -1.92
C ILE A 91 -16.95 7.23 -2.07
N GLU A 92 -17.40 8.32 -1.44
CA GLU A 92 -18.81 8.72 -1.45
C GLU A 92 -19.32 8.99 -2.88
N ASN A 93 -18.48 9.65 -3.67
CA ASN A 93 -18.73 9.99 -5.08
C ASN A 93 -18.44 8.83 -6.05
N GLY A 94 -18.09 7.64 -5.53
CA GLY A 94 -17.92 6.42 -6.32
C GLY A 94 -16.62 6.34 -7.10
N TYR A 95 -15.60 7.15 -6.80
CA TYR A 95 -14.24 7.09 -7.35
C TYR A 95 -13.33 6.10 -6.60
N VAL A 96 -13.92 5.01 -6.11
CA VAL A 96 -13.22 3.82 -5.61
C VAL A 96 -14.00 2.58 -6.10
N GLN A 97 -13.32 1.64 -6.74
CA GLN A 97 -13.89 0.36 -7.16
C GLN A 97 -13.83 -0.64 -6.00
N GLY A 98 -14.79 -1.56 -5.93
CA GLY A 98 -14.84 -2.60 -4.88
C GLY A 98 -15.45 -2.14 -3.56
N THR A 99 -16.16 -1.00 -3.57
CA THR A 99 -17.00 -0.58 -2.43
C THR A 99 -18.30 -1.38 -2.42
N ASP A 100 -19.07 -1.34 -1.33
CA ASP A 100 -20.35 -2.06 -1.23
C ASP A 100 -21.33 -1.74 -2.38
N LYS A 101 -21.18 -0.56 -3.01
CA LYS A 101 -21.99 -0.13 -4.18
C LYS A 101 -21.64 -0.87 -5.48
N ASN A 102 -20.44 -1.44 -5.63
CA ASN A 102 -19.97 -2.11 -6.86
C ASN A 102 -19.08 -3.35 -6.62
N LYS A 103 -19.17 -3.95 -5.43
CA LYS A 103 -18.29 -5.03 -4.95
C LYS A 103 -18.32 -6.29 -5.83
N ASN A 104 -19.52 -6.70 -6.26
CA ASN A 104 -19.73 -7.95 -6.99
C ASN A 104 -19.13 -7.93 -8.40
N ASP A 105 -19.01 -6.75 -9.02
CA ASP A 105 -18.48 -6.60 -10.37
C ASP A 105 -16.94 -6.45 -10.37
N PHE A 106 -16.38 -6.05 -9.23
CA PHE A 106 -14.97 -5.68 -9.11
C PHE A 106 -14.08 -6.76 -8.48
N SER A 107 -14.50 -7.41 -7.38
CA SER A 107 -13.59 -8.26 -6.59
C SER A 107 -12.91 -9.34 -7.44
N LYS A 108 -11.58 -9.29 -7.53
CA LYS A 108 -10.77 -10.29 -8.20
C LYS A 108 -9.95 -11.05 -7.18
N SER A 109 -10.12 -12.36 -7.15
CA SER A 109 -9.29 -13.26 -6.36
C SER A 109 -8.55 -14.25 -7.24
N VAL A 110 -7.37 -14.66 -6.78
CA VAL A 110 -6.57 -15.71 -7.38
C VAL A 110 -5.94 -16.54 -6.27
N GLU A 111 -5.91 -17.86 -6.46
CA GLU A 111 -5.29 -18.78 -5.51
C GLU A 111 -4.10 -19.47 -6.15
N ASP A 112 -2.98 -19.47 -5.45
CA ASP A 112 -1.83 -20.30 -5.75
C ASP A 112 -1.16 -20.68 -4.44
N LYS A 113 -0.57 -21.87 -4.40
CA LYS A 113 0.08 -22.44 -3.23
C LYS A 113 -0.77 -22.39 -1.95
N GLY A 114 -2.10 -22.36 -2.03
CA GLY A 114 -2.97 -22.27 -0.83
C GLY A 114 -2.94 -20.91 -0.14
N LEU A 115 -2.51 -19.87 -0.87
CA LEU A 115 -2.75 -18.48 -0.56
C LEU A 115 -3.75 -17.94 -1.57
N THR A 116 -4.86 -17.38 -1.10
CA THR A 116 -5.82 -16.64 -1.92
C THR A 116 -5.57 -15.16 -1.76
N VAL A 117 -5.16 -14.50 -2.84
CA VAL A 117 -5.00 -13.04 -2.88
C VAL A 117 -6.26 -12.44 -3.50
N ASN A 118 -6.82 -11.42 -2.86
CA ASN A 118 -7.95 -10.65 -3.35
C ASN A 118 -7.54 -9.17 -3.42
N ILE A 119 -7.90 -8.50 -4.51
CA ILE A 119 -7.92 -7.03 -4.53
C ILE A 119 -9.34 -6.60 -4.18
N ASP A 120 -9.49 -6.11 -2.95
CA ASP A 120 -10.79 -5.70 -2.42
C ASP A 120 -11.21 -4.36 -3.01
N GLN A 121 -10.26 -3.44 -3.18
CA GLN A 121 -10.55 -2.07 -3.62
C GLN A 121 -9.45 -1.49 -4.48
N PHE A 122 -9.83 -0.60 -5.39
CA PHE A 122 -8.90 0.07 -6.27
C PHE A 122 -9.38 1.46 -6.68
N ALA A 123 -8.46 2.41 -6.69
CA ALA A 123 -8.63 3.71 -7.31
C ALA A 123 -7.35 4.11 -8.03
N ILE A 124 -7.52 4.82 -9.14
CA ILE A 124 -6.42 5.43 -9.88
C ILE A 124 -6.83 6.84 -10.26
N SER A 125 -6.03 7.83 -9.92
CA SER A 125 -6.30 9.21 -10.32
C SER A 125 -4.99 10.01 -10.43
N GLY A 126 -4.79 10.67 -11.56
CA GLY A 126 -3.60 11.47 -11.82
C GLY A 126 -2.30 10.68 -11.64
N ASN A 127 -1.53 11.03 -10.61
CA ASN A 127 -0.27 10.40 -10.22
C ASN A 127 -0.39 9.51 -8.98
N GLN A 128 -1.59 9.06 -8.62
CA GLN A 128 -1.80 8.12 -7.51
C GLN A 128 -2.55 6.84 -7.94
N ILE A 129 -2.10 5.70 -7.40
CA ILE A 129 -2.88 4.46 -7.30
C ILE A 129 -3.11 4.17 -5.83
N VAL A 130 -4.33 3.79 -5.46
CA VAL A 130 -4.65 3.29 -4.12
C VAL A 130 -5.33 1.93 -4.25
N MET A 131 -4.88 0.95 -3.48
CA MET A 131 -5.33 -0.43 -3.58
C MET A 131 -5.47 -1.06 -2.20
N GLY A 132 -6.67 -1.54 -1.88
CA GLY A 132 -6.92 -2.41 -0.73
C GLY A 132 -6.83 -3.87 -1.14
N TYR A 133 -6.15 -4.70 -0.36
CA TYR A 133 -6.01 -6.12 -0.64
C TYR A 133 -6.19 -6.99 0.60
N THR A 134 -6.56 -8.24 0.36
CA THR A 134 -6.69 -9.29 1.37
C THR A 134 -5.92 -10.52 0.92
N VAL A 135 -5.15 -11.13 1.82
CA VAL A 135 -4.53 -12.44 1.62
C VAL A 135 -5.08 -13.40 2.65
N LYS A 136 -5.61 -14.54 2.18
CA LYS A 136 -6.06 -15.64 3.03
C LYS A 136 -5.16 -16.85 2.85
N ALA A 137 -4.73 -17.46 3.94
CA ALA A 137 -3.89 -18.64 3.92
C ALA A 137 -4.66 -19.88 4.37
N ASP A 138 -4.40 -21.01 3.70
CA ASP A 138 -4.95 -22.31 4.10
C ASP A 138 -4.36 -22.82 5.44
N SER A 139 -4.87 -23.96 5.92
CA SER A 139 -4.48 -24.52 7.21
C SER A 139 -3.06 -25.08 7.26
N LYS A 140 -2.34 -25.23 6.14
CA LYS A 140 -0.94 -25.70 6.18
C LYS A 140 0.02 -24.60 6.62
N TYR A 141 -0.45 -23.36 6.68
CA TYR A 141 0.28 -22.19 7.18
C TYR A 141 -0.02 -21.88 8.66
N ASN A 142 -0.51 -22.86 9.43
CA ASN A 142 -0.82 -22.66 10.86
C ASN A 142 0.40 -22.31 11.73
N ASP A 143 1.61 -22.61 11.26
CA ASP A 143 2.87 -22.33 11.94
C ASP A 143 3.51 -21.01 11.47
N TRP A 144 2.80 -20.20 10.66
CA TRP A 144 3.23 -18.87 10.24
C TRP A 144 2.75 -17.83 11.25
N GLU A 145 3.63 -16.92 11.64
CA GLU A 145 3.30 -15.83 12.58
C GLU A 145 2.54 -14.70 11.88
N ASP A 146 2.89 -14.42 10.63
CA ASP A 146 2.28 -13.40 9.79
C ASP A 146 2.36 -13.80 8.31
N ILE A 147 1.77 -13.01 7.42
CA ILE A 147 2.01 -13.10 5.97
C ILE A 147 2.19 -11.71 5.38
N ASN A 148 3.31 -11.51 4.70
CA ASN A 148 3.64 -10.24 4.06
C ASN A 148 4.04 -10.50 2.61
N TYR A 149 3.67 -9.59 1.71
CA TYR A 149 4.16 -9.62 0.34
C TYR A 149 5.64 -9.24 0.36
N TYR A 150 6.49 -9.89 -0.45
CA TYR A 150 7.87 -9.43 -0.60
C TYR A 150 8.05 -8.74 -1.95
N SER A 151 7.58 -9.34 -3.04
CA SER A 151 7.71 -8.78 -4.37
C SER A 151 6.43 -8.83 -5.21
N PHE A 152 6.19 -7.74 -5.94
CA PHE A 152 5.09 -7.64 -6.90
C PHE A 152 5.36 -6.59 -7.97
N GLN A 153 4.55 -6.60 -9.03
CA GLN A 153 4.59 -5.64 -10.11
C GLN A 153 3.18 -5.28 -10.57
N ILE A 154 2.97 -4.04 -11.00
CA ILE A 154 1.74 -3.57 -11.66
C ILE A 154 2.09 -3.11 -13.07
N ILE A 155 1.42 -3.68 -14.06
CA ILE A 155 1.63 -3.40 -15.48
C ILE A 155 0.28 -3.02 -16.09
N ASP A 156 0.25 -2.06 -17.01
CA ASP A 156 -0.97 -1.76 -17.74
C ASP A 156 -1.16 -2.59 -19.03
N ASP A 157 -2.33 -2.42 -19.63
CA ASP A 157 -2.73 -2.99 -20.91
C ASP A 157 -1.83 -2.63 -22.11
N LYS A 158 -1.04 -1.56 -22.01
CA LYS A 158 -0.05 -1.14 -23.01
C LYS A 158 1.36 -1.67 -22.70
N GLY A 159 1.52 -2.47 -21.64
CA GLY A 159 2.79 -3.02 -21.20
C GLY A 159 3.68 -2.03 -20.44
N ARG A 160 3.17 -0.84 -20.08
CA ARG A 160 3.89 0.12 -19.25
C ARG A 160 3.93 -0.41 -17.81
N ILE A 161 5.10 -0.35 -17.19
CA ILE A 161 5.27 -0.75 -15.80
C ILE A 161 4.85 0.43 -14.93
N LEU A 162 3.73 0.27 -14.23
CA LEU A 162 3.21 1.30 -13.34
C LEU A 162 4.00 1.28 -12.02
N VAL A 163 4.18 0.09 -11.44
CA VAL A 163 4.92 -0.14 -10.19
C VAL A 163 5.81 -1.37 -10.36
N ASP A 164 7.06 -1.30 -9.91
CA ASP A 164 7.97 -2.44 -9.83
C ASP A 164 8.56 -2.51 -8.42
N ASN A 165 8.08 -3.46 -7.63
CA ASN A 165 8.56 -3.74 -6.28
C ASN A 165 9.19 -5.14 -6.21
N ARG A 166 9.84 -5.58 -7.30
CA ARG A 166 10.68 -6.78 -7.32
C ARG A 166 11.96 -6.57 -6.52
N ASP A 167 12.71 -7.66 -6.28
CA ASP A 167 14.04 -7.57 -5.69
C ASP A 167 14.92 -6.61 -6.52
N TRP A 168 15.61 -5.70 -5.83
CA TRP A 168 16.37 -4.62 -6.46
C TRP A 168 17.46 -5.15 -7.40
N ASP A 169 18.10 -6.27 -7.07
CA ASP A 169 19.15 -6.85 -7.90
C ASP A 169 18.60 -7.32 -9.26
N ASP A 170 17.34 -7.74 -9.29
CA ASP A 170 16.67 -8.17 -10.52
C ASP A 170 16.19 -6.97 -11.34
N ILE A 171 15.68 -5.92 -10.67
CA ILE A 171 15.34 -4.66 -11.31
C ILE A 171 16.60 -4.04 -11.95
N GLU A 172 17.70 -3.93 -11.21
CA GLU A 172 18.95 -3.32 -11.70
C GLU A 172 19.50 -4.02 -12.94
N LYS A 173 19.47 -5.36 -12.97
CA LYS A 173 19.85 -6.14 -14.16
C LYS A 173 18.97 -5.83 -15.37
N ASP A 174 17.66 -5.66 -15.17
CA ASP A 174 16.72 -5.32 -16.24
C ASP A 174 16.92 -3.89 -16.74
N LEU A 175 17.16 -2.94 -15.82
CA LEU A 175 17.46 -1.54 -16.14
C LEU A 175 18.76 -1.41 -16.94
N ALA A 176 19.82 -2.11 -16.52
CA ALA A 176 21.12 -2.10 -17.20
C ALA A 176 21.03 -2.59 -18.65
N LYS A 177 20.21 -3.62 -18.91
CA LYS A 177 19.97 -4.11 -20.29
C LYS A 177 19.24 -3.11 -21.17
N LYS A 178 18.37 -2.29 -20.57
CA LYS A 178 17.53 -1.31 -21.26
C LYS A 178 18.17 0.07 -21.35
N ASN A 179 19.26 0.31 -20.62
CA ASN A 179 19.92 1.60 -20.47
C ASN A 179 18.94 2.72 -20.05
N VAL A 180 18.10 2.42 -19.05
CA VAL A 180 17.11 3.37 -18.49
C VAL A 180 17.28 3.47 -16.97
N THR A 181 16.92 4.62 -16.41
CA THR A 181 16.92 4.80 -14.95
C THR A 181 15.66 4.17 -14.33
N PHE A 182 15.67 3.92 -13.03
CA PHE A 182 14.48 3.43 -12.32
C PHE A 182 13.30 4.41 -12.43
N ASN A 183 13.56 5.72 -12.34
CA ASN A 183 12.54 6.77 -12.48
C ASN A 183 11.93 6.84 -13.88
N ASP A 184 12.64 6.34 -14.89
CA ASP A 184 12.12 6.21 -16.26
C ASP A 184 11.39 4.89 -16.49
N HIS A 185 11.74 3.85 -15.72
CA HIS A 185 11.18 2.50 -15.81
C HIS A 185 9.79 2.38 -15.19
N VAL A 186 9.52 3.06 -14.07
CA VAL A 186 8.21 3.03 -13.40
C VAL A 186 7.48 4.38 -13.50
N VAL A 187 6.15 4.33 -13.40
CA VAL A 187 5.31 5.55 -13.29
C VAL A 187 5.21 6.01 -11.83
N TYR A 188 4.95 5.08 -10.93
CA TYR A 188 4.78 5.32 -9.51
C TYR A 188 5.95 4.68 -8.76
N ASN A 189 6.82 5.51 -8.21
CA ASN A 189 8.08 5.12 -7.60
C ASN A 189 8.10 5.27 -6.07
N CYS A 190 7.04 5.84 -5.48
CA CYS A 190 6.87 5.92 -4.04
C CYS A 190 5.74 4.99 -3.59
N LEU A 191 5.99 4.19 -2.56
CA LEU A 191 5.05 3.24 -1.99
C LEU A 191 4.84 3.54 -0.50
N HIS A 192 3.59 3.75 -0.12
CA HIS A 192 3.14 3.70 1.26
C HIS A 192 2.30 2.43 1.47
N TYR A 193 2.65 1.66 2.49
CA TYR A 193 1.94 0.43 2.86
C TYR A 193 1.39 0.53 4.28
N MET A 194 0.14 0.13 4.46
CA MET A 194 -0.54 0.06 5.74
C MET A 194 -1.09 -1.35 5.97
N ASP A 195 -0.75 -1.94 7.12
CA ASP A 195 -1.39 -3.17 7.63
C ASP A 195 -2.63 -2.78 8.45
N VAL A 196 -3.80 -3.22 8.01
CA VAL A 196 -5.08 -2.80 8.59
C VAL A 196 -5.39 -3.58 9.88
N ASP A 197 -5.01 -4.85 9.94
CA ASP A 197 -5.36 -5.76 11.04
C ASP A 197 -4.09 -6.37 11.65
N LYS A 198 -3.12 -5.53 12.01
CA LYS A 198 -1.79 -5.96 12.48
C LYS A 198 -1.87 -6.98 13.61
N GLY A 199 -1.19 -8.12 13.42
CA GLY A 199 -1.11 -9.21 14.40
C GLY A 199 -2.34 -10.14 14.43
N SER A 200 -3.34 -9.93 13.58
CA SER A 200 -4.52 -10.81 13.51
C SER A 200 -4.26 -12.12 12.75
N PHE A 201 -3.27 -12.14 11.85
CA PHE A 201 -3.05 -13.25 10.92
C PHE A 201 -2.89 -14.61 11.60
N LYS A 202 -2.13 -14.72 12.70
CA LYS A 202 -1.95 -15.99 13.43
C LYS A 202 -3.27 -16.65 13.86
N LYS A 203 -4.30 -15.84 14.13
CA LYS A 203 -5.63 -16.34 14.55
C LYS A 203 -6.57 -16.54 13.36
N SER A 204 -6.60 -15.59 12.44
CA SER A 204 -7.57 -15.56 11.33
C SER A 204 -7.08 -16.26 10.07
N ARG A 205 -5.76 -16.34 9.88
CA ARG A 205 -5.05 -16.61 8.61
C ARG A 205 -5.47 -15.64 7.50
N VAL A 206 -5.87 -14.44 7.89
CA VAL A 206 -6.27 -13.37 6.98
C VAL A 206 -5.44 -12.14 7.29
N LYS A 207 -4.82 -11.59 6.25
CA LYS A 207 -4.10 -10.31 6.26
C LYS A 207 -4.84 -9.35 5.38
N LYS A 208 -5.03 -8.11 5.83
CA LYS A 208 -5.57 -7.03 5.01
C LYS A 208 -4.57 -5.89 4.99
N GLY A 209 -4.38 -5.29 3.82
CA GLY A 209 -3.45 -4.20 3.67
C GLY A 209 -3.89 -3.20 2.62
N ILE A 210 -3.24 -2.05 2.64
CA ILE A 210 -3.49 -0.97 1.69
C ILE A 210 -2.15 -0.55 1.10
N PHE A 211 -2.11 -0.45 -0.22
CA PHE A 211 -1.04 0.19 -0.95
C PHE A 211 -1.49 1.56 -1.45
N GLN A 212 -0.64 2.55 -1.28
CA GLN A 212 -0.73 3.83 -1.97
C GLN A 212 0.56 4.03 -2.73
N PHE A 213 0.44 4.23 -4.04
CA PHE A 213 1.54 4.52 -4.93
C PHE A 213 1.43 5.94 -5.43
N THR A 214 2.50 6.71 -5.36
CA THR A 214 2.58 8.05 -5.93
C THR A 214 3.70 8.12 -6.96
N GLY A 215 3.48 8.94 -8.00
CA GLY A 215 4.43 9.18 -9.07
C GLY A 215 4.88 10.63 -9.11
N ASN A 216 6.16 10.83 -9.43
CA ASN A 216 6.76 12.16 -9.62
C ASN A 216 6.38 12.80 -10.96
N LYS A 217 5.99 11.98 -11.95
CA LYS A 217 5.59 12.49 -13.26
C LYS A 217 4.24 13.20 -13.12
N THR A 218 4.17 14.42 -13.63
CA THR A 218 2.92 15.11 -13.89
C THR A 218 2.09 14.27 -14.84
N LYS A 219 1.18 13.48 -14.25
CA LYS A 219 0.16 12.66 -14.92
C LYS A 219 0.71 11.48 -15.73
N ILE A 220 0.10 10.30 -15.54
CA ILE A 220 0.02 9.33 -16.64
C ILE A 220 -0.86 9.95 -17.71
N ALA A 221 -0.28 10.25 -18.88
CA ALA A 221 -0.96 10.91 -19.99
C ALA A 221 -2.34 10.29 -20.32
N GLU A 222 -2.50 9.01 -20.04
CA GLU A 222 -3.73 8.25 -20.21
C GLU A 222 -3.83 7.18 -19.12
N ILE A 223 -4.95 7.22 -18.37
CA ILE A 223 -5.35 6.16 -17.44
C ILE A 223 -5.66 4.90 -18.28
N PRO A 224 -5.06 3.73 -17.97
CA PRO A 224 -5.21 2.52 -18.77
C PRO A 224 -6.61 1.92 -18.67
N ASP A 225 -7.02 1.09 -19.65
CA ASP A 225 -8.32 0.40 -19.61
C ASP A 225 -8.30 -0.76 -18.61
N SER A 226 -7.13 -1.35 -18.41
CA SER A 226 -6.92 -2.39 -17.41
C SER A 226 -5.48 -2.42 -16.91
N ILE A 227 -5.32 -3.02 -15.73
CA ILE A 227 -4.01 -3.31 -15.15
C ILE A 227 -3.92 -4.78 -14.76
N THR A 228 -2.70 -5.29 -14.81
CA THR A 228 -2.33 -6.60 -14.31
C THR A 228 -1.43 -6.43 -13.10
N ILE A 229 -1.81 -7.06 -11.98
CA ILE A 229 -1.03 -7.10 -10.75
C ILE A 229 -0.48 -8.51 -10.60
N LYS A 230 0.82 -8.61 -10.39
CA LYS A 230 1.53 -9.89 -10.24
C LYS A 230 2.25 -9.90 -8.91
N PHE A 231 1.83 -10.77 -7.99
CA PHE A 231 2.63 -11.09 -6.80
C PHE A 231 3.48 -12.32 -7.11
N TYR A 232 4.76 -12.27 -6.73
CA TYR A 232 5.69 -13.38 -6.98
C TYR A 232 5.98 -14.17 -5.71
N ASP A 233 5.87 -13.54 -4.54
CA ASP A 233 6.19 -14.21 -3.28
C ASP A 233 5.55 -13.57 -2.04
N PHE A 234 5.45 -14.40 -1.00
CA PHE A 234 5.01 -14.02 0.35
C PHE A 234 5.95 -14.63 1.40
N TYR A 235 6.03 -14.01 2.58
CA TYR A 235 6.89 -14.47 3.68
C TYR A 235 6.26 -14.35 5.07
N ASP A 236 6.77 -15.13 6.03
CA ASP A 236 6.10 -15.48 7.29
C ASP A 236 6.40 -14.59 8.51
N ASN A 237 6.96 -13.39 8.30
CA ASN A 237 7.53 -12.60 9.39
C ASN A 237 7.43 -11.08 9.15
N THR A 238 7.81 -10.28 10.14
CA THR A 238 7.89 -8.81 10.07
C THR A 238 9.16 -8.30 9.39
N ILE A 239 10.26 -9.08 9.40
CA ILE A 239 11.53 -8.70 8.77
C ILE A 239 11.58 -9.21 7.34
N GLN A 240 11.80 -8.30 6.39
CA GLN A 240 11.88 -8.63 4.96
C GLN A 240 13.07 -9.56 4.63
N PRO A 241 12.91 -10.50 3.69
CA PRO A 241 13.98 -11.42 3.28
C PRO A 241 15.29 -10.74 2.83
N ASP A 242 15.25 -9.60 2.15
CA ASP A 242 16.45 -8.90 1.69
C ASP A 242 17.23 -8.27 2.86
N MET A 243 16.54 -7.71 3.85
CA MET A 243 17.15 -7.23 5.10
C MET A 243 17.87 -8.37 5.80
N TYR A 244 17.26 -9.56 5.83
CA TYR A 244 17.89 -10.76 6.37
C TYR A 244 19.17 -11.14 5.60
N LYS A 245 19.12 -11.17 4.26
CA LYS A 245 20.30 -11.45 3.40
C LYS A 245 21.45 -10.45 3.65
N LYS A 246 21.13 -9.16 3.85
CA LYS A 246 22.10 -8.10 4.14
C LYS A 246 22.69 -8.25 5.56
N MET A 247 21.90 -8.73 6.51
CA MET A 247 22.29 -8.95 7.90
C MET A 247 22.96 -10.32 8.10
N LYS A 248 24.13 -10.53 7.48
CA LYS A 248 24.95 -11.77 7.59
C LYS A 248 25.22 -12.27 9.02
N PHE A 249 25.04 -11.43 10.03
CA PHE A 249 25.19 -11.74 11.46
C PHE A 249 23.98 -12.48 12.04
N PHE A 250 22.75 -12.16 11.63
CA PHE A 250 21.53 -12.80 12.14
C PHE A 250 21.40 -14.25 11.67
N ASP A 251 21.75 -14.51 10.41
CA ASP A 251 21.82 -15.86 9.84
C ASP A 251 22.80 -16.76 10.61
N ARG A 252 23.93 -16.20 11.04
CA ARG A 252 24.95 -16.92 11.83
C ARG A 252 24.56 -17.18 13.28
N LEU A 253 23.75 -16.31 13.90
CA LEU A 253 23.39 -16.42 15.30
C LEU A 253 22.12 -17.22 15.56
N PHE A 254 21.11 -17.06 14.70
CA PHE A 254 19.79 -17.63 14.95
C PHE A 254 19.45 -18.80 14.04
N HIS A 255 20.20 -19.01 12.94
CA HIS A 255 19.94 -20.06 11.94
C HIS A 255 18.47 -20.12 11.47
N LYS A 256 17.77 -18.98 11.51
CA LYS A 256 16.33 -18.85 11.27
C LYS A 256 16.09 -17.75 10.25
N ALA A 257 15.90 -18.13 8.99
CA ALA A 257 15.48 -17.22 7.92
C ALA A 257 13.94 -17.16 7.86
N PRO A 258 13.35 -16.05 7.37
CA PRO A 258 11.93 -16.02 7.04
C PRO A 258 11.59 -17.16 6.07
N LYS A 259 10.48 -17.86 6.30
CA LYS A 259 9.93 -18.79 5.31
C LYS A 259 9.36 -17.95 4.17
N VAL A 260 9.75 -18.30 2.95
CA VAL A 260 9.29 -17.62 1.73
C VAL A 260 8.56 -18.64 0.87
N ILE A 261 7.42 -18.23 0.31
CA ILE A 261 6.68 -19.00 -0.68
C ILE A 261 6.75 -18.24 -1.99
N ASN A 262 7.34 -18.87 -3.00
CA ASN A 262 7.30 -18.39 -4.36
C ASN A 262 6.06 -18.96 -5.07
N GLY A 263 5.34 -18.11 -5.77
CA GLY A 263 4.14 -18.46 -6.51
C GLY A 263 3.85 -17.47 -7.63
N ASN A 264 2.66 -17.56 -8.19
CA ASN A 264 2.25 -16.70 -9.30
C ASN A 264 0.78 -16.29 -9.14
N TRP A 265 0.55 -15.21 -8.41
CA TRP A 265 -0.78 -14.62 -8.22
C TRP A 265 -0.95 -13.46 -9.20
N ILE A 266 -1.63 -13.73 -10.31
CA ILE A 266 -1.89 -12.75 -11.37
C ILE A 266 -3.37 -12.33 -11.31
N LEU A 267 -3.62 -11.04 -11.08
CA LEU A 267 -4.95 -10.46 -11.09
C LEU A 267 -5.06 -9.42 -12.19
N ASN A 268 -6.14 -9.50 -12.98
CA ASN A 268 -6.44 -8.52 -14.02
C ASN A 268 -7.63 -7.66 -13.59
N ILE A 269 -7.41 -6.36 -13.51
CA ILE A 269 -8.41 -5.38 -13.07
C ILE A 269 -8.78 -4.50 -14.26
N LYS A 270 -10.06 -4.49 -14.61
CA LYS A 270 -10.61 -3.47 -15.50
C LYS A 270 -10.73 -2.16 -14.73
N VAL A 271 -10.31 -1.05 -15.34
CA VAL A 271 -10.45 0.29 -14.78
C VAL A 271 -11.75 0.91 -15.27
N ASP A 272 -12.62 1.33 -14.36
CA ASP A 272 -13.88 1.99 -14.70
C ASP A 272 -13.64 3.25 -15.55
N ASP A 273 -14.50 3.44 -16.56
CA ASP A 273 -14.40 4.57 -17.48
C ASP A 273 -14.46 5.93 -16.78
N LYS A 274 -15.10 6.02 -15.61
CA LYS A 274 -15.16 7.24 -14.81
C LYS A 274 -13.78 7.77 -14.38
N PHE A 275 -12.79 6.88 -14.15
CA PHE A 275 -11.42 7.31 -13.81
C PHE A 275 -10.72 7.91 -15.01
N LYS A 276 -10.95 7.34 -16.19
CA LYS A 276 -10.44 7.85 -17.48
C LYS A 276 -11.09 9.18 -17.84
N ASN A 277 -12.38 9.32 -17.55
CA ASN A 277 -13.17 10.51 -17.85
C ASN A 277 -13.07 11.59 -16.76
N ALA A 278 -12.40 11.31 -15.64
CA ALA A 278 -12.20 12.27 -14.58
C ALA A 278 -11.37 13.47 -15.10
N LYS A 279 -12.01 14.62 -15.22
CA LYS A 279 -11.34 15.82 -15.72
C LYS A 279 -10.46 16.41 -14.64
N GLU A 280 -9.18 16.52 -14.90
CA GLU A 280 -8.24 17.29 -14.09
C GLU A 280 -8.68 18.76 -13.97
N ILE A 281 -8.68 19.30 -12.75
CA ILE A 281 -8.90 20.73 -12.51
C ILE A 281 -7.54 21.36 -12.20
N ASN A 282 -7.02 22.13 -13.15
CA ASN A 282 -5.74 22.82 -13.04
C ASN A 282 -5.93 24.22 -12.45
N TYR A 283 -5.15 24.52 -11.43
CA TYR A 283 -5.04 25.83 -10.82
C TYR A 283 -3.61 26.37 -11.00
N ILE A 284 -3.53 27.68 -11.14
CA ILE A 284 -2.29 28.45 -11.22
C ILE A 284 -2.35 29.61 -10.23
N LYS A 285 -1.19 30.23 -9.95
CA LYS A 285 -1.13 31.45 -9.12
C LYS A 285 -2.02 32.53 -9.71
N ASP A 286 -2.83 33.16 -8.85
CA ASP A 286 -3.56 34.36 -9.23
C ASP A 286 -2.65 35.59 -9.14
N THR A 287 -2.25 36.09 -10.31
CA THR A 287 -1.34 37.24 -10.47
C THR A 287 -1.97 38.58 -10.12
N ASP A 288 -3.30 38.64 -9.98
CA ASP A 288 -4.02 39.90 -9.78
C ASP A 288 -4.02 40.36 -8.29
N ILE A 289 -3.41 39.55 -7.40
CA ILE A 289 -3.44 39.71 -5.93
C ILE A 289 -2.00 39.61 -5.33
N ASP A 290 -0.97 40.01 -6.06
CA ASP A 290 0.42 39.56 -5.84
C ASP A 290 1.18 40.20 -4.65
N GLU A 291 0.83 39.81 -3.42
CA GLU A 291 1.62 40.09 -2.20
C GLU A 291 2.82 39.11 -2.00
N ASN A 292 2.91 38.05 -2.82
CA ASN A 292 3.86 36.94 -2.65
C ASN A 292 4.65 36.65 -3.94
N SER A 293 5.20 37.69 -4.56
CA SER A 293 5.87 37.65 -5.88
C SER A 293 7.10 36.73 -5.94
N SER A 294 7.73 36.44 -4.80
CA SER A 294 8.90 35.56 -4.71
C SER A 294 8.60 34.07 -4.83
N ILE A 295 7.32 33.65 -4.71
CA ILE A 295 6.91 32.26 -4.83
C ILE A 295 6.25 32.03 -6.19
N ASN A 296 6.78 31.06 -6.95
CA ASN A 296 6.26 30.68 -8.25
C ASN A 296 5.49 29.35 -8.13
N ILE A 297 4.21 29.34 -8.51
CA ILE A 297 3.43 28.10 -8.54
C ILE A 297 3.37 27.62 -9.99
N GLU A 298 4.00 26.48 -10.26
CA GLU A 298 3.94 25.87 -11.59
C GLU A 298 2.56 25.28 -11.86
N TYR A 299 2.03 24.53 -10.89
CA TYR A 299 0.67 23.98 -10.96
C TYR A 299 0.13 23.58 -9.59
N VAL A 300 -1.20 23.57 -9.49
CA VAL A 300 -1.95 22.83 -8.48
C VAL A 300 -3.06 22.06 -9.20
N ASN A 301 -2.96 20.73 -9.27
CA ASN A 301 -3.85 19.88 -10.06
C ASN A 301 -4.67 18.99 -9.14
N LEU A 302 -5.99 19.18 -9.18
CA LEU A 302 -6.93 18.39 -8.41
C LEU A 302 -7.38 17.18 -9.25
N TYR A 303 -7.33 16.02 -8.62
CA TYR A 303 -7.88 14.76 -9.10
C TYR A 303 -8.85 14.18 -8.06
N PRO A 304 -9.75 13.25 -8.43
CA PRO A 304 -10.69 12.65 -7.48
C PRO A 304 -10.09 12.19 -6.14
N THR A 305 -8.91 11.56 -6.12
CA THR A 305 -8.34 10.99 -4.89
C THR A 305 -7.19 11.81 -4.29
N VAL A 306 -6.63 12.76 -5.04
CA VAL A 306 -5.44 13.50 -4.61
C VAL A 306 -5.35 14.86 -5.29
N THR A 307 -4.77 15.83 -4.60
CA THR A 307 -4.29 17.07 -5.23
C THR A 307 -2.78 17.11 -5.26
N ASN A 308 -2.20 17.56 -6.36
CA ASN A 308 -0.75 17.71 -6.49
C ASN A 308 -0.39 19.16 -6.71
N ALA A 309 0.65 19.64 -6.04
CA ALA A 309 1.24 20.94 -6.33
C ALA A 309 2.72 20.83 -6.63
N LYS A 310 3.17 21.73 -7.49
CA LYS A 310 4.58 22.03 -7.69
C LYS A 310 4.79 23.53 -7.67
N PHE A 311 5.73 23.97 -6.86
CA PHE A 311 6.04 25.38 -6.69
C PHE A 311 7.52 25.56 -6.33
N LEU A 312 8.04 26.75 -6.64
CA LEU A 312 9.39 27.17 -6.36
C LEU A 312 9.38 28.21 -5.25
N VAL A 313 10.20 27.98 -4.23
CA VAL A 313 10.43 28.92 -3.12
C VAL A 313 11.89 29.39 -3.15
N PRO A 314 12.19 30.64 -2.75
CA PRO A 314 13.57 31.10 -2.62
C PRO A 314 14.38 30.26 -1.62
N ILE A 315 15.69 30.10 -1.84
CA ILE A 315 16.54 29.26 -0.97
C ILE A 315 16.72 29.81 0.46
N ASN A 316 16.48 31.11 0.66
CA ASN A 316 16.46 31.76 1.98
C ASN A 316 15.11 31.57 2.70
N MET A 317 14.15 30.91 2.07
CA MET A 317 12.87 30.54 2.66
C MET A 317 12.89 29.08 3.12
N SER A 318 12.51 28.82 4.37
CA SER A 318 12.25 27.46 4.84
C SER A 318 10.75 27.19 4.89
N VAL A 319 10.33 26.08 4.30
CA VAL A 319 8.94 25.62 4.31
C VAL A 319 8.76 24.62 5.45
N ASN A 320 7.95 24.97 6.44
CA ASN A 320 7.68 24.16 7.64
C ASN A 320 6.35 23.40 7.53
N GLY A 321 5.40 23.92 6.77
CA GLY A 321 4.11 23.26 6.53
C GLY A 321 3.40 23.84 5.32
N VAL A 322 2.58 23.02 4.67
CA VAL A 322 1.76 23.42 3.53
C VAL A 322 0.38 22.79 3.63
N TYR A 323 -0.64 23.49 3.16
CA TYR A 323 -2.00 22.97 3.04
C TYR A 323 -2.77 23.78 2.00
N LEU A 324 -3.89 23.25 1.51
CA LEU A 324 -4.84 24.02 0.73
C LEU A 324 -5.97 24.52 1.64
N GLU A 325 -6.49 25.70 1.33
CA GLU A 325 -7.64 26.28 2.03
C GLU A 325 -8.67 26.78 1.01
N ASP A 326 -9.95 26.49 1.23
CA ASP A 326 -11.03 27.04 0.40
C ASP A 326 -11.58 28.38 0.94
N ASP A 327 -12.55 28.96 0.24
CA ASP A 327 -13.23 30.19 0.64
C ASP A 327 -14.09 30.05 1.91
N ASN A 328 -14.44 28.83 2.31
CA ASN A 328 -15.18 28.53 3.53
C ASN A 328 -14.25 28.28 4.74
N GLY A 329 -12.93 28.33 4.54
CA GLY A 329 -11.93 28.05 5.57
C GLY A 329 -11.70 26.55 5.83
N ASN A 330 -12.21 25.67 4.97
CA ASN A 330 -11.89 24.24 5.01
C ASN A 330 -10.44 24.05 4.61
N LYS A 331 -9.71 23.27 5.41
CA LYS A 331 -8.30 22.95 5.19
C LYS A 331 -8.16 21.53 4.69
N TYR A 332 -7.33 21.38 3.66
CA TYR A 332 -6.96 20.11 3.05
C TYR A 332 -5.49 19.84 3.33
N GLU A 333 -5.23 18.81 4.13
CA GLU A 333 -3.91 18.55 4.68
C GLU A 333 -2.92 18.07 3.62
N CYS A 334 -1.64 18.35 3.85
CA CYS A 334 -0.56 17.82 3.02
C CYS A 334 -0.17 16.42 3.49
N GLY A 335 -0.19 15.44 2.59
CA GLY A 335 0.23 14.07 2.87
C GLY A 335 1.75 13.92 2.75
N THR A 336 2.28 14.05 1.53
CA THR A 336 3.72 13.93 1.23
C THR A 336 4.25 15.21 0.63
N ARG A 337 5.46 15.61 1.05
CA ARG A 337 6.20 16.75 0.50
C ARG A 337 7.65 16.37 0.26
N GLU A 338 8.17 16.75 -0.90
CA GLU A 338 9.60 16.67 -1.23
C GLU A 338 10.13 18.06 -1.58
N SER A 339 11.39 18.28 -1.20
CA SER A 339 12.12 19.53 -1.42
C SER A 339 13.42 19.20 -2.13
N ARG A 340 13.69 19.86 -3.25
CA ARG A 340 14.87 19.62 -4.08
C ARG A 340 15.50 20.95 -4.52
N PRO A 341 16.80 21.17 -4.24
CA PRO A 341 17.49 22.33 -4.80
C PRO A 341 17.43 22.29 -6.32
N VAL A 342 17.13 23.42 -6.95
CA VAL A 342 17.23 23.55 -8.40
C VAL A 342 18.67 23.88 -8.75
N GLU A 343 19.30 23.07 -9.59
CA GLU A 343 20.69 23.31 -10.02
C GLU A 343 20.84 24.69 -10.66
N ASN A 344 21.90 25.41 -10.29
CA ASN A 344 22.22 26.75 -10.79
C ASN A 344 21.10 27.79 -10.60
N SER A 345 20.32 27.67 -9.52
CA SER A 345 19.16 28.52 -9.21
C SER A 345 19.15 28.93 -7.73
N ASN A 346 18.55 30.09 -7.44
CA ASN A 346 18.29 30.56 -6.07
C ASN A 346 16.96 30.05 -5.50
N PHE A 347 16.39 29.00 -6.11
CA PHE A 347 15.12 28.41 -5.72
C PHE A 347 15.28 26.95 -5.30
N CYS A 348 14.43 26.56 -4.36
CA CYS A 348 14.14 25.18 -4.05
C CYS A 348 12.81 24.81 -4.72
N GLU A 349 12.78 23.66 -5.38
CA GLU A 349 11.56 23.05 -5.90
C GLU A 349 10.88 22.27 -4.79
N GLU A 350 9.59 22.56 -4.58
CA GLU A 350 8.73 21.85 -3.66
C GLU A 350 7.64 21.12 -4.45
N THR A 351 7.54 19.81 -4.24
CA THR A 351 6.42 19.00 -4.73
C THR A 351 5.62 18.50 -3.54
N ALA A 352 4.30 18.68 -3.56
CA ALA A 352 3.43 18.31 -2.46
C ALA A 352 2.15 17.62 -2.94
N THR A 353 1.64 16.72 -2.11
CA THR A 353 0.35 16.04 -2.27
C THR A 353 -0.59 16.46 -1.15
N PHE A 354 -1.86 16.68 -1.47
CA PHE A 354 -2.88 17.10 -0.51
C PHE A 354 -4.14 16.25 -0.60
N GLU A 355 -4.92 16.25 0.47
CA GLU A 355 -6.32 15.81 0.43
C GLU A 355 -7.02 16.53 -0.73
N SER A 356 -7.89 15.82 -1.44
CA SER A 356 -8.54 16.37 -2.63
C SER A 356 -9.85 17.10 -2.35
N PRO A 357 -9.96 18.39 -2.71
CA PRO A 357 -11.22 19.11 -2.71
C PRO A 357 -12.03 18.94 -4.00
N TYR A 358 -11.70 17.96 -4.85
CA TYR A 358 -12.24 17.84 -6.21
C TYR A 358 -13.78 17.89 -6.31
N PHE A 359 -14.48 17.31 -5.32
CA PHE A 359 -15.94 17.24 -5.29
C PHE A 359 -16.60 18.42 -4.57
N GLU A 360 -15.80 19.30 -3.96
CA GLU A 360 -16.28 20.42 -3.18
C GLU A 360 -16.67 21.59 -4.08
N LYS A 361 -17.72 22.31 -3.68
CA LYS A 361 -18.16 23.53 -4.36
C LYS A 361 -17.32 24.71 -3.89
N ILE A 362 -16.15 24.86 -4.50
CA ILE A 362 -15.18 25.90 -4.14
C ILE A 362 -15.25 27.08 -5.11
N SER A 363 -15.37 28.29 -4.55
CA SER A 363 -15.28 29.53 -5.32
C SER A 363 -13.85 30.06 -5.38
N LYS A 364 -13.08 29.95 -4.29
CA LYS A 364 -11.65 30.32 -4.24
C LYS A 364 -10.84 29.25 -3.53
N LEU A 365 -9.65 28.99 -4.05
CA LEU A 365 -8.70 28.06 -3.47
C LEU A 365 -7.39 28.81 -3.19
N TYR A 366 -6.77 28.50 -2.07
CA TYR A 366 -5.51 29.08 -1.66
C TYR A 366 -4.48 27.99 -1.40
N LEU A 367 -3.25 28.20 -1.84
CA LEU A 367 -2.08 27.46 -1.34
C LEU A 367 -1.55 28.23 -0.14
N VAL A 368 -1.53 27.58 1.04
CA VAL A 368 -0.98 28.18 2.26
C VAL A 368 0.34 27.53 2.59
N ILE A 369 1.38 28.34 2.70
CA ILE A 369 2.74 27.92 3.05
C ILE A 369 3.12 28.57 4.37
N LYS A 370 3.36 27.74 5.39
CA LYS A 370 3.91 28.16 6.67
C LYS A 370 5.42 28.03 6.63
N GLY A 371 6.14 29.10 6.91
CA GLY A 371 7.59 29.09 6.76
C GLY A 371 8.31 30.17 7.51
N LYS A 372 9.61 30.26 7.24
CA LYS A 372 10.44 31.40 7.61
C LYS A 372 11.06 32.01 6.38
N GLU A 373 11.07 33.32 6.30
CA GLU A 373 11.80 34.10 5.29
C GLU A 373 12.78 34.99 6.07
N ASP A 374 14.09 34.88 5.77
CA ASP A 374 15.14 35.60 6.50
C ASP A 374 15.07 35.44 8.02
N ASN A 375 14.83 34.20 8.48
CA ASN A 375 14.65 33.80 9.87
C ASN A 375 13.43 34.39 10.60
N LYS A 376 12.52 35.06 9.90
CA LYS A 376 11.25 35.55 10.46
C LYS A 376 10.10 34.64 10.03
N GLU A 377 9.25 34.28 10.99
CA GLU A 377 8.04 33.49 10.68
C GLU A 377 7.09 34.29 9.79
N LYS A 378 6.64 33.64 8.72
CA LYS A 378 5.72 34.24 7.75
C LYS A 378 4.85 33.15 7.15
N ASP A 379 3.54 33.41 7.15
CA ASP A 379 2.54 32.58 6.49
C ASP A 379 2.20 33.21 5.14
N PHE A 380 2.39 32.45 4.07
CA PHE A 380 2.11 32.87 2.70
C PHE A 380 0.78 32.25 2.29
N LYS A 381 -0.26 33.07 2.15
CA LYS A 381 -1.56 32.65 1.61
C LYS A 381 -1.66 33.11 0.17
N ILE A 382 -1.50 32.18 -0.77
CA ILE A 382 -1.41 32.49 -2.21
C ILE A 382 -2.73 32.08 -2.86
N ALA A 383 -3.44 33.06 -3.43
CA ALA A 383 -4.66 32.81 -4.17
C ALA A 383 -4.39 32.02 -5.46
N LEU A 384 -5.26 31.07 -5.76
CA LEU A 384 -5.20 30.25 -6.95
C LEU A 384 -6.42 30.51 -7.83
N LYS A 385 -6.21 30.54 -9.15
CA LYS A 385 -7.27 30.60 -10.15
C LYS A 385 -7.26 29.38 -11.04
N LYS A 386 -8.45 28.93 -11.46
CA LYS A 386 -8.60 27.85 -12.43
C LYS A 386 -8.01 28.31 -13.78
N LYS A 387 -7.22 27.46 -14.41
CA LYS A 387 -6.62 27.70 -15.72
C LYS A 387 -7.60 27.47 -16.88
#